data_AF-A0A9E5AWD5-F1
#
_entry.id   AF-A0A9E5AWD5-F1
#
_cell.length_a   1.000
_cell.length_b   1.000
_cell.length_c   1.000
_cell.angle_alpha   90.00
_cell.angle_beta   90.00
_cell.angle_gamma   90.00
#
_symmetry.space_group_name_H-M   'P 1'
#
loop_
_entity.id
_entity.type
_entity.pdbx_description
1 polymer ?
#
loop_
_entity_poly.entity_id
_entity_poly.type
_entity_poly.pdbx_seq_one_letter_code
_entity_poly.pdbx_strand_id
1 'polypeptide(L)'
;MSLPERDDSLQSLAGELQQHLKLCEEIHALVRTENQQLKSAAPEDLQAGAQSRKSFLNRLTGAQRQIADHKAAWLRLPAGERAQHPEIAALIRQNLDLIMKIVLLDRENEQLLLRHRLVPPSKLPPAHRQNPNYVAKLYRNTGSS
;
A
#
# COMPACT_ATOMS: atom_id res chain seq x y z
N MET A 1 29.33 17.71 15.65
CA MET A 1 30.02 17.07 14.51
C MET A 1 29.32 15.74 14.21
N SER A 2 28.21 15.76 13.45
CA SER A 2 27.44 14.56 13.01
C SER A 2 26.46 14.90 11.86
N LEU A 3 26.96 15.51 10.77
CA LEU A 3 26.15 15.84 9.58
C LEU A 3 26.17 14.73 8.49
N PRO A 4 27.31 14.11 8.13
CA PRO A 4 27.35 13.19 6.97
C PRO A 4 26.56 11.89 7.20
N GLU A 5 26.70 11.24 8.37
CA GLU A 5 25.96 10.02 8.72
C GLU A 5 24.42 10.20 8.69
N ARG A 6 23.95 11.43 8.93
CA ARG A 6 22.52 11.76 8.91
C ARG A 6 21.99 11.97 7.51
N ASP A 7 22.74 12.67 6.66
CA ASP A 7 22.39 12.83 5.25
C ASP A 7 22.35 11.48 4.53
N ASP A 8 23.31 10.60 4.81
CA ASP A 8 23.33 9.23 4.27
C ASP A 8 22.10 8.41 4.71
N SER A 9 21.67 8.57 5.97
CA SER A 9 20.46 7.93 6.49
C SER A 9 19.18 8.43 5.81
N LEU A 10 19.10 9.73 5.50
CA LEU A 10 17.95 10.34 4.82
C LEU A 10 17.90 9.96 3.33
N GLN A 11 19.06 9.86 2.68
CA GLN A 11 19.16 9.34 1.31
C GLN A 11 18.74 7.87 1.24
N SER A 12 19.17 7.05 2.20
CA SER A 12 18.75 5.66 2.33
C SER A 12 17.24 5.56 2.51
N LEU A 13 16.65 6.35 3.41
CA LEU A 13 15.21 6.43 3.62
C LEU A 13 14.44 6.81 2.34
N ALA A 14 14.92 7.81 1.61
CA ALA A 14 14.32 8.22 0.34
C ALA A 14 14.36 7.08 -0.70
N GLY A 15 15.49 6.36 -0.79
CA GLY A 15 15.65 5.20 -1.66
C GLY A 15 14.69 4.07 -1.31
N GLU A 16 14.53 3.75 -0.02
CA GLU A 16 13.58 2.73 0.45
C GLU A 16 12.13 3.11 0.13
N LEU A 17 11.74 4.36 0.36
CA LEU A 17 10.40 4.85 0.02
C LEU A 17 10.12 4.82 -1.49
N GLN A 18 11.13 5.07 -2.33
CA GLN A 18 11.00 4.92 -3.78
C GLN A 18 10.85 3.45 -4.21
N GLN A 19 11.56 2.53 -3.57
CA GLN A 19 11.40 1.09 -3.82
C GLN A 19 9.99 0.62 -3.43
N HIS A 20 9.48 1.09 -2.30
CA HIS A 20 8.11 0.82 -1.89
C HIS A 20 7.08 1.40 -2.85
N LEU A 21 7.33 2.59 -3.40
CA LEU A 21 6.43 3.20 -4.38
C LEU A 21 6.31 2.33 -5.62
N LYS A 22 7.45 1.90 -6.19
CA LYS A 22 7.48 0.98 -7.35
C LYS A 22 6.75 -0.33 -7.07
N LEU A 23 6.99 -0.93 -5.90
CA LEU A 23 6.29 -2.14 -5.47
C LEU A 23 4.77 -1.93 -5.40
N CYS A 24 4.33 -0.80 -4.85
CA CYS A 24 2.91 -0.46 -4.79
C CYS A 24 2.33 -0.23 -6.19
N GLU A 25 3.07 0.35 -7.13
CA GLU A 25 2.65 0.53 -8.53
C GLU A 25 2.46 -0.81 -9.24
N GLU A 26 3.39 -1.75 -9.06
CA GLU A 26 3.27 -3.13 -9.56
C GLU A 26 2.02 -3.81 -9.02
N ILE A 27 1.80 -3.76 -7.70
CA ILE A 27 0.63 -4.35 -7.05
C ILE A 27 -0.65 -3.69 -7.57
N HIS A 28 -0.66 -2.36 -7.71
CA HIS A 28 -1.81 -1.64 -8.24
C HIS A 28 -2.14 -2.01 -9.68
N ALA A 29 -1.12 -2.24 -10.53
CA ALA A 29 -1.34 -2.74 -11.89
C ALA A 29 -1.98 -4.14 -11.87
N LEU A 30 -1.51 -5.04 -11.02
CA LEU A 30 -2.03 -6.41 -10.90
C LEU A 30 -3.48 -6.44 -10.42
N VAL A 31 -3.81 -5.70 -9.35
CA VAL A 31 -5.18 -5.62 -8.81
C VAL A 31 -6.14 -4.99 -9.83
N ARG A 32 -5.65 -4.05 -10.66
CA ARG A 32 -6.43 -3.46 -11.75
C ARG A 32 -6.71 -4.44 -12.89
N THR A 33 -5.71 -5.22 -13.28
CA THR A 33 -5.90 -6.29 -14.27
C THR A 33 -6.92 -7.31 -13.77
N GLU A 34 -6.84 -7.72 -12.50
CA GLU A 34 -7.84 -8.61 -11.87
C GLU A 34 -9.24 -7.96 -11.88
N ASN A 35 -9.35 -6.68 -11.55
CA ASN A 35 -10.63 -5.95 -11.59
C ASN A 35 -11.25 -5.96 -12.99
N GLN A 36 -10.44 -5.71 -14.01
CA GLN A 36 -10.89 -5.70 -15.39
C GLN A 36 -11.33 -7.10 -15.82
N GLN A 37 -10.54 -8.13 -15.51
CA GLN A 37 -10.90 -9.52 -15.78
C GLN A 37 -12.20 -9.91 -15.08
N LEU A 38 -12.38 -9.59 -13.80
CA LEU A 38 -13.60 -9.88 -13.07
C LEU A 38 -14.84 -9.17 -13.66
N LYS A 39 -14.67 -8.01 -14.27
CA LYS A 39 -15.77 -7.29 -14.96
C LYS A 39 -16.10 -7.88 -16.32
N SER A 40 -15.14 -8.50 -17.01
CA SER A 40 -15.29 -8.91 -18.42
C SER A 40 -15.26 -10.42 -18.68
N ALA A 41 -14.76 -11.24 -17.75
CA ALA A 41 -14.42 -12.64 -17.99
C ALA A 41 -15.57 -13.61 -17.69
N ALA A 42 -15.53 -14.76 -18.37
CA ALA A 42 -16.35 -15.92 -18.04
C ALA A 42 -15.83 -16.58 -16.72
N PRO A 43 -16.69 -17.28 -15.95
CA PRO A 43 -16.34 -17.88 -14.66
C PRO A 43 -15.09 -18.78 -14.64
N GLU A 44 -14.73 -19.31 -15.80
CA GLU A 44 -13.72 -20.35 -16.05
C GLU A 44 -12.29 -19.79 -15.98
N ASP A 45 -12.09 -18.52 -16.30
CA ASP A 45 -10.78 -17.84 -16.32
C ASP A 45 -10.35 -17.33 -14.92
N LEU A 46 -11.23 -17.42 -13.92
CA LEU A 46 -11.10 -16.69 -12.67
C LEU A 46 -10.38 -17.48 -11.56
N GLN A 47 -10.08 -18.77 -11.77
CA GLN A 47 -9.35 -19.59 -10.79
C GLN A 47 -7.85 -19.26 -10.70
N ALA A 48 -7.22 -18.85 -11.81
CA ALA A 48 -5.79 -18.48 -11.83
C ALA A 48 -5.50 -17.19 -11.03
N GLY A 49 -6.48 -16.31 -10.83
CA GLY A 49 -6.34 -15.06 -10.09
C GLY A 49 -6.12 -15.23 -8.58
N ALA A 50 -6.72 -16.26 -7.97
CA ALA A 50 -6.76 -16.42 -6.51
C ALA A 50 -5.39 -16.67 -5.85
N GLN A 51 -4.50 -17.42 -6.50
CA GLN A 51 -3.15 -17.68 -5.98
C GLN A 51 -2.28 -16.42 -6.06
N SER A 52 -2.39 -15.69 -7.16
CA SER A 52 -1.70 -14.42 -7.39
C SER A 52 -2.10 -13.39 -6.33
N ARG A 53 -3.41 -13.25 -6.06
CA ARG A 53 -3.99 -12.39 -5.01
C ARG A 53 -3.36 -12.59 -3.63
N LYS A 54 -3.23 -13.85 -3.17
CA LYS A 54 -2.64 -14.15 -1.84
C LYS A 54 -1.18 -13.68 -1.73
N SER A 55 -0.39 -13.87 -2.79
CA SER A 55 1.00 -13.42 -2.84
C SER A 55 1.10 -11.89 -2.75
N PHE A 56 0.26 -11.17 -3.50
CA PHE A 56 0.25 -9.70 -3.50
C PHE A 56 -0.19 -9.11 -2.16
N LEU A 57 -1.21 -9.68 -1.49
CA LEU A 57 -1.65 -9.20 -0.18
C LEU A 57 -0.56 -9.31 0.90
N ASN A 58 0.25 -10.37 0.86
CA ASN A 58 1.38 -10.52 1.77
C ASN A 58 2.45 -9.44 1.51
N ARG A 59 2.81 -9.21 0.24
CA ARG A 59 3.77 -8.15 -0.16
C ARG A 59 3.27 -6.76 0.24
N LEU A 60 2.00 -6.47 0.01
CA LEU A 60 1.36 -5.20 0.39
C LEU A 60 1.39 -4.97 1.91
N THR A 61 1.09 -6.00 2.70
CA THR A 61 1.11 -5.91 4.17
C THR A 61 2.51 -5.60 4.69
N GLY A 62 3.54 -6.22 4.10
CA GLY A 62 4.94 -5.94 4.43
C GLY A 62 5.33 -4.50 4.12
N ALA A 63 5.07 -4.05 2.88
CA ALA A 63 5.35 -2.69 2.45
C ALA A 63 4.64 -1.65 3.31
N GLN A 64 3.36 -1.87 3.61
CA GLN A 64 2.56 -0.98 4.45
C GLN A 64 3.14 -0.81 5.85
N ARG A 65 3.63 -1.90 6.47
CA ARG A 65 4.28 -1.85 7.77
C ARG A 65 5.57 -1.03 7.71
N GLN A 66 6.43 -1.30 6.73
CA GLN A 66 7.70 -0.60 6.56
C GLN A 66 7.49 0.89 6.31
N ILE A 67 6.56 1.28 5.42
CA ILE A 67 6.20 2.68 5.18
C ILE A 67 5.69 3.36 6.46
N ALA A 68 4.92 2.66 7.29
CA ALA A 68 4.46 3.20 8.57
C ALA A 68 5.62 3.44 9.55
N ASP A 69 6.57 2.51 9.62
CA ASP A 69 7.77 2.63 10.45
C ASP A 69 8.68 3.78 9.97
N HIS A 70 8.92 3.88 8.66
CA HIS A 70 9.65 4.98 8.01
C HIS A 70 9.00 6.33 8.28
N LYS A 71 7.67 6.40 8.16
CA LYS A 71 6.92 7.62 8.48
C LYS A 71 7.05 7.98 9.96
N ALA A 72 6.96 7.02 10.88
CA ALA A 72 7.11 7.28 12.29
C ALA A 72 8.52 7.79 12.63
N ALA A 73 9.56 7.23 11.98
CA ALA A 73 10.92 7.73 12.08
C ALA A 73 11.06 9.15 11.54
N TRP A 74 10.51 9.42 10.35
CA TRP A 74 10.49 10.76 9.74
C TRP A 74 9.84 11.80 10.66
N LEU A 75 8.68 11.51 11.24
CA LEU A 75 7.97 12.44 12.13
C LEU A 75 8.66 12.72 13.46
N ARG A 76 9.64 11.91 13.88
CA ARG A 76 10.47 12.18 15.06
C ARG A 76 11.53 13.24 14.79
N LEU A 77 11.80 13.57 13.52
CA LEU A 77 12.77 14.60 13.18
C LEU A 77 12.22 16.02 13.45
N PRO A 78 13.08 16.96 13.87
CA PRO A 78 12.73 18.37 14.02
C PRO A 78 12.07 18.96 12.76
N ALA A 79 11.11 19.87 12.94
CA ALA A 79 10.39 20.48 11.82
C ALA A 79 11.31 21.21 10.83
N GLY A 80 12.36 21.89 11.32
CA GLY A 80 13.33 22.58 10.46
C GLY A 80 14.14 21.62 9.57
N GLU A 81 14.48 20.45 10.09
CA GLU A 81 15.17 19.39 9.34
C GLU A 81 14.23 18.74 8.33
N ARG A 82 12.98 18.49 8.73
CA ARG A 82 11.97 17.98 7.79
C ARG A 82 11.68 18.93 6.64
N ALA A 83 11.75 20.25 6.89
CA ALA A 83 11.54 21.27 5.87
C ALA A 83 12.65 21.28 4.79
N GLN A 84 13.83 20.73 5.09
CA GLN A 84 14.94 20.61 4.15
C GLN A 84 14.78 19.43 3.18
N HIS A 85 13.93 18.45 3.51
CA HIS A 85 13.68 17.27 2.67
C HIS A 85 12.20 17.08 2.33
N PRO A 86 11.58 18.02 1.59
CA PRO A 86 10.17 17.92 1.18
C PRO A 86 9.88 16.68 0.33
N GLU A 87 10.88 16.14 -0.38
CA GLU A 87 10.80 14.94 -1.20
C GLU A 87 10.44 13.70 -0.37
N ILE A 88 10.97 13.57 0.86
CA ILE A 88 10.66 12.42 1.73
C ILE A 88 9.19 12.48 2.15
N ALA A 89 8.70 13.68 2.52
CA ALA A 89 7.29 13.88 2.84
C ALA A 89 6.37 13.58 1.65
N ALA A 90 6.78 13.96 0.44
CA ALA A 90 6.06 13.67 -0.80
C ALA A 90 6.03 12.16 -1.09
N LEU A 91 7.15 11.46 -0.95
CA LEU A 91 7.24 10.00 -1.16
C LEU A 91 6.38 9.23 -0.16
N ILE A 92 6.38 9.61 1.11
CA ILE A 92 5.49 9.01 2.12
C ILE A 92 4.02 9.20 1.70
N ARG A 93 3.63 10.41 1.29
CA ARG A 93 2.26 10.68 0.85
C ARG A 93 1.87 9.84 -0.36
N GLN A 94 2.72 9.79 -1.39
CA GLN A 94 2.46 9.01 -2.60
C GLN A 94 2.28 7.52 -2.30
N ASN A 95 3.13 6.95 -1.45
CA ASN A 95 3.01 5.56 -1.00
C ASN A 95 1.67 5.31 -0.27
N LEU A 96 1.28 6.20 0.64
CA LEU A 96 0.01 6.08 1.38
C LEU A 96 -1.21 6.20 0.46
N ASP A 97 -1.20 7.17 -0.47
CA ASP A 97 -2.25 7.37 -1.46
C ASP A 97 -2.42 6.12 -2.34
N LEU A 98 -1.31 5.52 -2.77
CA LEU A 98 -1.32 4.34 -3.62
C LEU A 98 -1.78 3.09 -2.88
N ILE A 99 -1.35 2.89 -1.62
CA ILE A 99 -1.87 1.83 -0.75
C ILE A 99 -3.39 1.95 -0.61
N MET A 100 -3.91 3.17 -0.45
CA MET A 100 -5.35 3.39 -0.36
C MET A 100 -6.08 2.99 -1.64
N LYS A 101 -5.55 3.37 -2.82
CA LYS A 101 -6.10 2.97 -4.12
C LYS A 101 -6.13 1.45 -4.26
N ILE A 102 -5.05 0.77 -3.89
CA ILE A 102 -4.96 -0.69 -3.93
C ILE A 102 -6.03 -1.31 -3.02
N VAL A 103 -6.17 -0.84 -1.78
CA VAL A 103 -7.16 -1.38 -0.82
C VAL A 103 -8.59 -1.17 -1.30
N LEU A 104 -8.91 -0.01 -1.88
CA LEU A 104 -10.25 0.27 -2.40
C LEU A 104 -10.57 -0.64 -3.60
N LEU A 105 -9.65 -0.72 -4.56
CA LEU A 105 -9.83 -1.53 -5.75
C LEU A 105 -9.92 -3.03 -5.42
N ASP A 106 -9.14 -3.47 -4.44
CA ASP A 106 -9.16 -4.86 -4.01
C ASP A 106 -10.51 -5.25 -3.38
N ARG A 107 -11.16 -4.34 -2.63
CA ARG A 107 -12.54 -4.57 -2.15
C ARG A 107 -13.55 -4.66 -3.28
N GLU A 108 -13.39 -3.87 -4.34
CA GLU A 108 -14.25 -4.00 -5.53
C GLU A 108 -14.08 -5.39 -6.15
N ASN A 109 -12.84 -5.91 -6.23
CA ASN A 109 -12.57 -7.27 -6.71
C ASN A 109 -13.24 -8.32 -5.82
N GLU A 110 -13.20 -8.17 -4.50
CA GLU A 110 -13.90 -9.07 -3.57
C GLU A 110 -15.40 -9.10 -3.82
N GLN A 111 -16.02 -7.93 -4.03
CA GLN A 111 -17.45 -7.85 -4.33
C GLN A 111 -17.80 -8.53 -5.66
N LEU A 112 -16.97 -8.37 -6.69
CA LEU A 112 -17.16 -9.04 -7.97
C LEU A 112 -17.01 -10.57 -7.82
N LEU A 113 -15.99 -11.05 -7.13
CA LEU A 113 -15.78 -12.48 -6.85
C LEU A 113 -16.99 -13.11 -6.15
N LEU A 114 -17.56 -12.40 -5.16
CA LEU A 114 -18.78 -12.81 -4.47
C LEU A 114 -19.99 -12.86 -5.42
N ARG A 115 -20.17 -11.85 -6.27
CA ARG A 115 -21.28 -11.81 -7.25
C ARG A 115 -21.20 -12.95 -8.25
N HIS A 116 -20.00 -13.32 -8.68
CA HIS A 116 -19.79 -14.44 -9.59
C HIS A 116 -19.82 -15.83 -8.90
N ARG A 117 -20.01 -15.89 -7.57
CA ARG A 117 -20.01 -17.14 -6.77
C ARG A 117 -18.73 -17.96 -6.87
N LEU A 118 -17.61 -17.32 -7.21
CA LEU A 118 -16.32 -18.00 -7.44
C LEU A 118 -15.61 -18.35 -6.13
N VAL A 119 -16.04 -17.74 -5.03
CA VAL A 119 -15.49 -17.98 -3.70
C VAL A 119 -16.65 -18.08 -2.70
N PRO A 120 -16.73 -19.15 -1.89
CA PRO A 120 -17.64 -19.19 -0.75
C PRO A 120 -17.28 -18.06 0.22
N PRO A 121 -18.26 -17.38 0.85
CA PRO A 121 -18.00 -16.30 1.81
C PRO A 121 -17.01 -16.69 2.92
N SER A 122 -16.93 -17.98 3.26
CA SER A 122 -16.04 -18.57 4.26
C SER A 122 -14.56 -18.72 3.85
N LYS A 123 -14.23 -18.58 2.56
CA LYS A 123 -12.85 -18.67 2.04
C LYS A 123 -12.22 -17.32 1.69
N LEU A 124 -12.94 -16.22 1.90
CA LEU A 124 -12.37 -14.89 1.77
C LEU A 124 -11.33 -14.66 2.88
N PRO A 125 -10.18 -14.03 2.58
CA PRO A 125 -9.27 -13.59 3.63
C PRO A 125 -10.04 -12.67 4.59
N PRO A 126 -9.82 -12.76 5.91
CA PRO A 126 -10.61 -11.99 6.86
C PRO A 126 -10.46 -10.49 6.59
N ALA A 127 -11.59 -9.82 6.33
CA ALA A 127 -11.72 -8.41 5.99
C ALA A 127 -10.96 -7.45 6.94
N HIS A 128 -10.58 -7.92 8.13
CA HIS A 128 -9.71 -7.22 9.07
C HIS A 128 -8.31 -6.88 8.54
N ARG A 129 -7.80 -7.57 7.51
CA ARG A 129 -6.51 -7.21 6.87
C ARG A 129 -6.60 -6.04 5.88
N GLN A 130 -7.81 -5.62 5.51
CA GLN A 130 -8.06 -4.54 4.57
C GLN A 130 -8.86 -3.42 5.22
N ASN A 131 -8.53 -3.09 6.47
CA ASN A 131 -9.34 -2.21 7.29
C ASN A 131 -9.24 -0.75 6.78
N PRO A 132 -10.34 -0.12 6.34
CA PRO A 132 -10.32 1.29 5.94
C PRO A 132 -9.91 2.19 7.11
N ASN A 133 -10.17 1.75 8.34
CA ASN A 133 -9.72 2.45 9.54
C ASN A 133 -8.20 2.42 9.72
N TYR A 134 -7.49 1.43 9.17
CA TYR A 134 -6.03 1.39 9.21
C TYR A 134 -5.44 2.45 8.27
N VAL A 135 -5.99 2.60 7.07
CA VAL A 135 -5.61 3.67 6.14
C VAL A 135 -5.98 5.05 6.70
N ALA A 136 -7.17 5.20 7.29
CA ALA A 136 -7.57 6.44 7.96
C ALA A 136 -6.70 6.77 9.19
N LYS A 137 -6.14 5.75 9.88
CA LYS A 137 -5.13 5.95 10.93
C LYS A 137 -3.79 6.39 10.36
N LEU A 138 -3.40 5.87 9.19
CA LEU A 138 -2.20 6.32 8.48
C LEU A 138 -2.31 7.80 8.09
N TYR A 139 -3.46 8.30 7.64
CA TYR A 139 -3.66 9.74 7.37
C TYR A 139 -3.82 10.60 8.62
N ARG A 140 -4.45 10.12 9.70
CA ARG A 140 -4.59 10.92 10.92
C ARG A 140 -3.24 11.34 11.52
N ASN A 141 -2.19 10.58 11.25
CA ASN A 141 -0.81 10.94 11.59
C ASN A 141 -0.07 11.72 10.48
N THR A 142 -0.71 12.22 9.41
CA THR A 142 -0.07 13.09 8.39
C THR A 142 -0.32 14.59 8.59
N GLY A 143 -1.06 15.02 9.62
CA GLY A 143 -1.11 16.43 9.99
C GLY A 143 -2.47 16.92 10.47
N SER A 144 -2.47 17.50 11.67
CA SER A 144 -3.17 18.76 11.91
C SER A 144 -2.07 19.75 12.30
N SER A 145 -1.82 20.69 11.37
CA SER A 145 -1.08 21.95 11.51
C SER A 145 0.37 21.92 12.00
#